data_AF-A0A3G2R866-F1
#
_entry.id   AF-A0A3G2R866-F1
#
_cell.length_a   1.000
_cell.length_b   1.000
_cell.length_c   1.000
_cell.angle_alpha   90.00
_cell.angle_beta   90.00
_cell.angle_gamma   90.00
#
_symmetry.space_group_name_H-M   'P 1'
#
loop_
_entity.id
_entity.type
_entity.pdbx_description
1 polymer ?
#
loop_
_entity_poly.entity_id
_entity_poly.type
_entity_poly.pdbx_seq_one_letter_code
_entity_poly.pdbx_strand_id
1 'polypeptide(L)'
;MNFLSSSSESNQGMDLFFSMIGLEALYCSSKHKIKKQLIEKTQIFLGTPIKYKRLLKNMYNYRSKIIHGGLNFPGKYHIFDAMEEFEQYENDYYYTILMAQSVLLATIQQLIKRNMNNLSF
;
A
#
# COMPACT_ATOMS: atom_id res chain seq x y z
N MET A 1 -2.81 36.90 -18.47
CA MET A 1 -2.51 37.22 -17.06
C MET A 1 -2.89 35.99 -16.26
N ASN A 2 -1.90 35.38 -15.59
CA ASN A 2 -1.95 34.10 -14.89
C ASN A 2 -2.97 34.07 -13.76
N PHE A 3 -3.49 32.88 -13.42
CA PHE A 3 -3.01 32.18 -12.22
C PHE A 3 -3.26 30.67 -12.32
N LEU A 4 -2.17 29.92 -12.21
CA LEU A 4 -2.12 28.49 -11.99
C LEU A 4 -2.88 28.13 -10.72
N SER A 5 -3.75 27.12 -10.79
CA SER A 5 -3.87 26.15 -9.70
C SER A 5 -4.26 24.80 -10.28
N SER A 6 -3.32 24.17 -10.97
CA SER A 6 -3.23 22.71 -10.93
C SER A 6 -2.86 22.33 -9.48
N SER A 7 -3.82 22.41 -8.57
CA SER A 7 -3.66 21.86 -7.23
C SER A 7 -3.52 20.36 -7.42
N SER A 8 -2.32 19.86 -7.23
CA SER A 8 -1.98 18.46 -7.15
C SER A 8 -2.91 17.78 -6.12
N GLU A 9 -4.01 17.22 -6.59
CA GLU A 9 -4.87 16.32 -5.82
C GLU A 9 -4.03 15.09 -5.48
N SER A 10 -3.43 15.07 -4.28
CA SER A 10 -2.76 13.89 -3.76
C SER A 10 -3.82 12.83 -3.47
N ASN A 11 -4.12 12.01 -4.47
CA ASN A 11 -5.16 10.99 -4.42
C ASN A 11 -4.60 9.78 -3.65
N GLN A 12 -4.63 9.84 -2.32
CA GLN A 12 -4.09 8.80 -1.41
C GLN A 12 -4.59 7.37 -1.76
N GLY A 13 -5.79 7.28 -2.33
CA GLY A 13 -6.34 6.06 -2.91
C GLY A 13 -5.52 5.47 -4.03
N MET A 14 -5.05 6.33 -4.93
CA MET A 14 -4.16 5.96 -6.03
C MET A 14 -2.78 5.56 -5.52
N ASP A 15 -2.28 6.20 -4.45
CA ASP A 15 -0.98 5.85 -3.87
C ASP A 15 -0.97 4.42 -3.33
N LEU A 16 -2.00 4.03 -2.56
CA LEU A 16 -2.15 2.65 -2.09
C LEU A 16 -2.33 1.68 -3.27
N PHE A 17 -3.17 2.06 -4.24
CA PHE A 17 -3.47 1.21 -5.39
C PHE A 17 -2.21 0.90 -6.21
N PHE A 18 -1.45 1.91 -6.62
CA PHE A 18 -0.22 1.71 -7.39
C PHE A 18 0.88 1.01 -6.60
N SER A 19 1.00 1.32 -5.30
CA SER A 19 1.95 0.61 -4.43
C SER A 19 1.64 -0.89 -4.38
N MET A 20 0.35 -1.24 -4.25
CA MET A 20 -0.09 -2.64 -4.22
C MET A 20 0.06 -3.34 -5.57
N ILE A 21 -0.21 -2.66 -6.70
CA ILE A 21 0.06 -3.22 -8.03
C ILE A 21 1.55 -3.56 -8.19
N GLY A 22 2.44 -2.65 -7.80
CA GLY A 22 3.89 -2.89 -7.87
C GLY A 22 4.30 -4.10 -7.03
N LEU A 23 3.77 -4.20 -5.81
CA LEU A 23 4.01 -5.35 -4.93
C LEU A 23 3.46 -6.66 -5.49
N GLU A 24 2.26 -6.63 -6.08
CA GLU A 24 1.67 -7.81 -6.71
C GLU A 24 2.46 -8.26 -7.94
N ALA A 25 2.92 -7.32 -8.77
CA ALA A 25 3.76 -7.63 -9.93
C ALA A 25 5.10 -8.28 -9.53
N LEU A 26 5.68 -7.87 -8.39
CA LEU A 26 6.96 -8.38 -7.90
C LEU A 26 6.81 -9.74 -7.19
N TYR A 27 5.79 -9.91 -6.36
CA TYR A 27 5.68 -11.07 -5.48
C TYR A 27 4.65 -12.11 -5.94
N CYS A 28 3.61 -11.72 -6.68
CA CYS A 28 2.52 -12.64 -7.01
C CYS A 28 2.70 -13.21 -8.43
N SER A 29 2.84 -14.54 -8.52
CA SER A 29 2.98 -15.24 -9.79
C SER A 29 1.67 -15.80 -10.33
N SER A 30 0.59 -15.78 -9.52
CA SER A 30 -0.74 -16.23 -9.92
C SER A 30 -1.84 -15.46 -9.19
N LYS A 31 -3.07 -15.53 -9.73
CA LYS A 31 -4.27 -14.94 -9.10
C LYS A 31 -4.74 -15.68 -7.84
N HIS A 32 -4.17 -16.85 -7.54
CA HIS A 32 -4.58 -17.64 -6.39
C HIS A 32 -3.84 -17.24 -5.12
N LYS A 33 -4.57 -17.04 -4.02
CA LYS A 33 -3.99 -16.77 -2.70
C LYS A 33 -2.99 -15.58 -2.69
N ILE A 34 -3.30 -14.50 -3.43
CA ILE A 34 -2.47 -13.28 -3.55
C ILE A 34 -1.98 -12.79 -2.19
N LYS A 35 -2.87 -12.71 -1.20
CA LYS A 35 -2.53 -12.37 0.20
C LYS A 35 -1.38 -13.18 0.76
N LYS A 36 -1.48 -14.50 0.60
CA LYS A 36 -0.53 -15.47 1.15
C LYS A 36 0.81 -15.32 0.43
N GLN A 37 0.79 -15.27 -0.90
CA GLN A 37 1.99 -15.06 -1.71
C GLN A 37 2.72 -13.78 -1.32
N LEU A 38 2.00 -12.65 -1.23
CA LEU A 38 2.59 -11.38 -0.86
C LEU A 38 3.22 -11.46 0.54
N ILE A 39 2.46 -11.89 1.55
CA ILE A 39 2.93 -11.94 2.93
C ILE A 39 4.14 -12.88 3.09
N GLU A 40 4.11 -14.07 2.49
CA GLU A 40 5.19 -15.05 2.62
C GLU A 40 6.44 -14.62 1.84
N LYS A 41 6.29 -14.21 0.58
CA LYS A 41 7.43 -13.88 -0.27
C LYS A 41 8.11 -12.57 0.15
N THR A 42 7.34 -11.59 0.64
CA THR A 42 7.93 -10.39 1.27
C THR A 42 8.75 -10.77 2.51
N GLN A 43 8.29 -11.72 3.32
CA GLN A 43 9.05 -12.21 4.48
C GLN A 43 10.33 -12.95 4.08
N ILE A 44 10.27 -13.76 3.02
CA ILE A 44 11.45 -14.45 2.49
C ILE A 44 12.48 -13.43 1.99
N PHE A 45 12.03 -12.39 1.29
CA PHE A 45 12.94 -11.45 0.63
C PHE A 45 13.50 -10.35 1.56
N LEU A 46 12.64 -9.75 2.39
CA LEU A 46 12.97 -8.63 3.30
C LEU A 46 13.23 -9.08 4.75
N GLY A 47 12.95 -10.34 5.07
CA GLY A 47 13.05 -10.89 6.43
C GLY A 47 11.71 -10.86 7.19
N THR A 48 11.66 -11.64 8.27
CA THR A 48 10.45 -11.80 9.09
C THR A 48 10.18 -10.53 9.94
N PRO A 49 9.01 -9.90 9.81
CA PRO A 49 8.69 -8.69 10.55
C PRO A 49 8.26 -9.01 11.98
N ILE A 50 9.05 -8.55 12.96
CA ILE A 50 8.71 -8.72 14.39
C ILE A 50 7.69 -7.65 14.83
N LYS A 51 7.92 -6.39 14.47
CA LYS A 51 7.11 -5.24 14.97
C LYS A 51 5.88 -4.91 14.12
N TYR A 52 5.92 -5.14 12.81
CA TYR A 52 4.91 -4.62 11.87
C TYR A 52 4.10 -5.71 11.15
N LYS A 53 4.11 -6.94 11.66
CA LYS A 53 3.34 -8.07 11.09
C LYS A 53 1.85 -7.76 10.96
N ARG A 54 1.28 -7.05 11.94
CA ARG A 54 -0.13 -6.61 11.93
C ARG A 54 -0.41 -5.63 10.79
N LEU A 55 0.47 -4.63 10.61
CA LEU A 55 0.36 -3.64 9.53
C LEU A 55 0.43 -4.28 8.15
N LEU A 56 1.34 -5.23 7.95
CA LEU A 56 1.45 -5.97 6.68
C LEU A 56 0.16 -6.74 6.34
N LYS A 57 -0.49 -7.35 7.36
CA LYS A 57 -1.77 -8.04 7.19
C LYS A 57 -2.91 -7.05 6.88
N ASN A 58 -2.92 -5.91 7.57
CA ASN A 58 -3.93 -4.86 7.38
C ASN A 58 -3.83 -4.22 5.99
N MET A 59 -2.61 -4.00 5.51
CA MET A 59 -2.32 -3.48 4.16
C MET A 59 -3.06 -4.26 3.07
N TYR A 60 -2.97 -5.60 3.09
CA TYR A 60 -3.69 -6.42 2.13
C TYR A 60 -5.21 -6.36 2.32
N ASN A 61 -5.69 -6.34 3.56
CA ASN A 61 -7.12 -6.26 3.83
C ASN A 61 -7.72 -4.97 3.24
N TYR A 62 -7.03 -3.84 3.39
CA TYR A 62 -7.44 -2.56 2.80
C TYR A 62 -7.44 -2.60 1.26
N ARG A 63 -6.39 -3.15 0.63
CA ARG A 63 -6.39 -3.39 -0.83
C ARG A 63 -7.61 -4.21 -1.27
N SER A 64 -7.94 -5.26 -0.53
CA SER A 64 -9.09 -6.10 -0.83
C SER A 64 -10.39 -5.31 -0.78
N LYS A 65 -10.57 -4.48 0.25
CA LYS A 65 -11.76 -3.62 0.38
C LYS A 65 -11.86 -2.60 -0.75
N ILE A 66 -10.75 -2.01 -1.19
CA ILE A 66 -10.71 -1.08 -2.33
C ILE A 66 -11.24 -1.74 -3.59
N ILE A 67 -10.70 -2.92 -3.95
CA ILE A 67 -11.07 -3.58 -5.21
C ILE A 67 -12.49 -4.13 -5.21
N HIS A 68 -13.00 -4.52 -4.04
CA HIS A 68 -14.38 -5.01 -3.92
C HIS A 68 -15.42 -3.90 -3.68
N GLY A 69 -15.03 -2.62 -3.79
CA GLY A 69 -15.94 -1.49 -3.58
C GLY A 69 -16.44 -1.37 -2.14
N GLY A 70 -15.78 -2.03 -1.20
CA GLY A 70 -16.12 -1.99 0.23
C GLY A 70 -15.63 -0.73 0.94
N LEU A 71 -14.97 0.18 0.21
CA LEU A 71 -14.51 1.48 0.70
C LEU A 71 -14.73 2.55 -0.39
N ASN A 72 -15.47 3.59 -0.04
CA ASN A 72 -15.49 4.84 -0.80
C ASN A 72 -14.28 5.67 -0.37
N PHE A 73 -13.50 6.22 -1.30
CA PHE A 73 -12.42 7.13 -0.97
C PHE A 73 -13.02 8.43 -0.43
N PRO A 74 -12.85 8.79 0.86
CA PRO A 74 -13.12 10.16 1.26
C PRO A 74 -12.08 11.03 0.53
N GLY A 75 -12.56 12.05 -0.18
CA GLY A 75 -11.66 13.07 -0.71
C GLY A 75 -10.92 13.72 0.47
N LYS A 76 -9.66 14.14 0.25
CA LYS A 76 -8.79 14.74 1.29
C LYS A 76 -9.44 15.86 2.12
N TYR A 77 -10.43 16.55 1.55
CA TYR A 77 -11.19 17.63 2.19
C TYR A 77 -12.67 17.24 2.34
N HIS A 78 -12.95 16.11 3.01
CA HIS A 78 -14.32 15.69 3.23
C HIS A 78 -14.95 16.41 4.43
N ILE A 79 -16.26 16.57 4.39
CA ILE A 79 -17.05 17.34 5.38
C ILE A 79 -16.99 16.82 6.83
N PHE A 80 -16.44 15.62 7.08
CA PHE A 80 -16.25 15.08 8.43
C PHE A 80 -14.77 15.07 8.86
N ASP A 81 -13.91 15.86 8.19
CA ASP A 81 -12.53 16.12 8.63
C ASP A 81 -12.57 16.66 10.08
N ALA A 82 -11.78 16.06 10.98
CA ALA A 82 -11.77 16.28 12.44
C ALA A 82 -12.94 15.69 13.29
N MET A 83 -13.73 14.74 12.77
CA MET A 83 -14.58 13.89 13.64
C MET A 83 -13.77 12.69 14.18
N GLU A 84 -13.84 12.44 15.50
CA GLU A 84 -13.02 11.41 16.20
C GLU A 84 -13.16 9.99 15.61
N GLU A 85 -14.38 9.63 15.17
CA GLU A 85 -14.68 8.35 14.51
C GLU A 85 -14.06 8.24 13.10
N PHE A 86 -13.87 9.37 12.42
CA PHE A 86 -13.18 9.45 11.14
C PHE A 86 -11.66 9.49 11.30
N GLU A 87 -11.14 10.09 12.37
CA GLU A 87 -9.69 10.17 12.63
C GLU A 87 -9.03 8.80 12.83
N GLN A 88 -9.69 7.86 13.52
CA GLN A 88 -9.13 6.52 13.69
C GLN A 88 -9.05 5.76 12.36
N TYR A 89 -10.08 5.92 11.52
CA TYR A 89 -10.13 5.33 10.20
C TYR A 89 -9.07 5.93 9.26
N GLU A 90 -8.91 7.25 9.27
CA GLU A 90 -7.86 7.99 8.55
C GLU A 90 -6.45 7.55 8.98
N ASN A 91 -6.22 7.38 10.28
CA ASN A 91 -4.93 6.91 10.79
C ASN A 91 -4.57 5.50 10.29
N ASP A 92 -5.49 4.54 10.42
CA ASP A 92 -5.27 3.17 9.96
C ASP A 92 -5.04 3.10 8.44
N TYR A 93 -5.75 3.94 7.70
CA TYR A 93 -5.62 4.07 6.25
C TYR A 93 -4.26 4.68 5.86
N TYR A 94 -3.87 5.76 6.51
CA TYR A 94 -2.58 6.42 6.32
C TYR A 94 -1.41 5.47 6.61
N TYR A 95 -1.43 4.77 7.74
CA TYR A 95 -0.40 3.78 8.07
C TYR A 95 -0.37 2.62 7.07
N THR A 96 -1.52 2.27 6.50
CA THR A 96 -1.61 1.26 5.45
C THR A 96 -0.92 1.71 4.15
N ILE A 97 -1.14 2.96 3.71
CA ILE A 97 -0.45 3.54 2.56
C ILE A 97 1.05 3.55 2.79
N LEU A 98 1.49 4.09 3.94
CA LEU A 98 2.90 4.15 4.30
C LEU A 98 3.54 2.77 4.34
N MET A 99 2.82 1.77 4.84
CA MET A 99 3.29 0.40 4.88
C MET A 99 3.50 -0.16 3.46
N ALA A 100 2.54 0.03 2.56
CA ALA A 100 2.65 -0.44 1.17
C ALA A 100 3.83 0.22 0.44
N GLN A 101 3.96 1.54 0.57
CA GLN A 101 5.07 2.30 -0.01
C GLN A 101 6.42 1.86 0.57
N SER A 102 6.50 1.67 1.89
CA SER A 102 7.72 1.24 2.58
C SER A 102 8.18 -0.14 2.13
N VAL A 103 7.25 -1.10 2.00
CA VAL A 103 7.58 -2.44 1.50
C VAL A 103 8.03 -2.40 0.05
N LEU A 104 7.35 -1.63 -0.80
CA LEU A 104 7.72 -1.50 -2.21
C LEU A 104 9.11 -0.87 -2.36
N LEU A 105 9.35 0.24 -1.66
CA LEU A 105 10.63 0.93 -1.67
C LEU A 105 11.75 0.04 -1.13
N ALA A 106 11.53 -0.62 0.00
CA ALA A 106 12.51 -1.55 0.57
C ALA A 106 12.81 -2.72 -0.39
N THR A 107 11.79 -3.22 -1.11
CA THR A 107 11.95 -4.26 -2.13
C THR A 107 12.84 -3.78 -3.27
N ILE A 108 12.55 -2.61 -3.84
CA ILE A 108 13.33 -2.03 -4.93
C ILE A 108 14.77 -1.75 -4.48
N GLN A 109 14.95 -1.14 -3.30
CA GLN A 109 16.27 -0.91 -2.72
C GLN A 109 17.07 -2.22 -2.55
N GLN A 110 16.40 -3.28 -2.11
CA GLN A 110 17.06 -4.55 -1.89
C GLN A 110 17.38 -5.28 -3.20
N LEU A 111 16.54 -5.16 -4.22
CA LEU A 111 16.84 -5.61 -5.59
C LEU A 111 18.10 -4.91 -6.13
N ILE A 112 18.17 -3.59 -6.01
CA ILE A 112 19.32 -2.79 -6.45
C ILE A 112 20.59 -3.21 -5.69
N LYS A 113 20.53 -3.30 -4.36
CA LYS A 113 21.68 -3.71 -3.53
C LYS A 113 22.20 -5.11 -3.87
N ARG A 114 21.32 -6.01 -4.29
CA ARG A 114 21.66 -7.38 -4.70
C ARG A 114 21.92 -7.52 -6.20
N ASN A 115 21.86 -6.43 -6.96
CA ASN A 115 21.97 -6.40 -8.42
C ASN A 115 21.00 -7.40 -9.11
N MET A 116 19.77 -7.49 -8.59
CA MET A 116 18.72 -8.38 -9.07
C MET A 116 17.72 -7.63 -9.93
N ASN A 117 17.38 -8.19 -11.10
CA ASN A 117 16.38 -7.62 -12.02
C ASN A 117 15.01 -8.31 -11.92
N ASN A 118 14.90 -9.41 -11.16
CA ASN A 118 13.67 -10.17 -10.97
C ASN A 118 13.68 -10.88 -9.61
N LEU A 119 12.51 -11.33 -9.17
CA LEU A 119 12.33 -12.19 -8.00
C LEU A 119 11.83 -13.57 -8.45
N SER A 120 12.55 -14.63 -8.08
CA SER A 120 12.14 -16.01 -8.26
C SER A 120 11.95 -16.67 -6.90
N PHE A 121 10.77 -17.25 -6.65
CA PHE A 121 10.39 -17.93 -5.41
C PHE A 121 9.90 -19.33 -5.69
#